data_AF-A0A928DFY1-F1
#
_entry.id   AF-A0A928DFY1-F1
#
_cell.length_a   1.000
_cell.length_b   1.000
_cell.length_c   1.000
_cell.angle_alpha   90.00
_cell.angle_beta   90.00
_cell.angle_gamma   90.00
#
_symmetry.space_group_name_H-M   'P 1'
#
loop_
_entity.id
_entity.type
_entity.pdbx_description
1 polymer ?
#
loop_
_entity_poly.entity_id
_entity_poly.type
_entity_poly.pdbx_seq_one_letter_code
_entity_poly.pdbx_strand_id
1 'polypeptide(L)'
;MKNIISKKRKGFTLVEVMLAVGVIAVSITAMIGLLASITASLNISRHQNKAMTLISNVETTLQMQSFDKVYSWVQNPATPYVMFFWDEYQNPDDPDNSSLATMSSELIGTPKEPPSGRNLANSEGDIYRVVISLYQGGLKGQRIEADSTMTYAGGSLPGAPELYVLSYIPIKVDIYAEPRNDITRDEGSKEINEQRLIYSDNIMKLR
;
A
#
# COMPACT_ATOMS: atom_id res chain seq x y z
N MET A 1 32.33 -6.05 -72.52
CA MET A 1 30.88 -6.32 -72.50
C MET A 1 30.43 -6.48 -71.05
N LYS A 2 29.56 -5.59 -70.54
CA LYS A 2 28.95 -5.69 -69.20
C LYS A 2 27.61 -6.41 -69.33
N ASN A 3 27.51 -7.62 -68.79
CA ASN A 3 26.21 -8.28 -68.60
C ASN A 3 25.52 -7.69 -67.37
N ILE A 4 24.50 -6.85 -67.59
CA ILE A 4 23.60 -6.39 -66.54
C ILE A 4 22.56 -7.50 -66.34
N ILE A 5 22.75 -8.32 -65.30
CA ILE A 5 21.76 -9.31 -64.91
C ILE A 5 20.55 -8.56 -64.33
N SER A 6 19.50 -8.41 -65.14
CA SER A 6 18.19 -7.95 -64.66
C SER A 6 17.59 -9.03 -63.75
N LYS A 7 17.71 -8.82 -62.43
CA LYS A 7 17.07 -9.67 -61.42
C LYS A 7 15.56 -9.45 -61.50
N LYS A 8 14.81 -10.36 -62.14
CA LYS A 8 13.33 -10.33 -62.15
C LYS A 8 12.84 -10.25 -60.71
N ARG A 9 12.17 -9.15 -60.35
CA ARG A 9 11.47 -9.01 -59.05
C ARG A 9 10.31 -10.02 -59.07
N LYS A 10 10.42 -11.11 -58.31
CA LYS A 10 9.30 -12.02 -58.08
C LYS A 10 8.28 -11.29 -57.20
N GLY A 11 7.05 -11.13 -57.70
CA GLY A 11 5.94 -10.62 -56.90
C GLY A 11 5.51 -11.66 -55.87
N PHE A 12 5.02 -11.20 -54.71
CA PHE A 12 4.46 -12.07 -53.68
C PHE A 12 3.14 -12.67 -54.15
N THR A 13 2.89 -13.93 -53.79
CA THR A 13 1.59 -14.57 -54.07
C THR A 13 0.56 -14.10 -53.05
N LEU A 14 -0.72 -14.08 -53.44
CA LEU A 14 -1.82 -13.65 -52.57
C LEU A 14 -1.89 -14.50 -51.28
N VAL A 15 -1.62 -15.80 -51.38
CA VAL A 15 -1.57 -16.72 -50.23
C VAL A 15 -0.45 -16.36 -49.27
N GLU A 16 0.73 -16.01 -49.78
CA GLU A 16 1.90 -15.64 -48.97
C GLU A 16 1.67 -14.33 -48.21
N VAL A 17 1.02 -13.36 -48.84
CA VAL A 17 0.61 -12.11 -48.18
C VAL A 17 -0.45 -12.37 -47.12
N MET A 18 -1.46 -13.21 -47.39
CA MET A 18 -2.50 -13.54 -46.41
C MET A 18 -1.91 -14.28 -45.19
N LEU A 19 -1.00 -15.22 -45.42
CA LEU A 19 -0.29 -15.90 -44.33
C LEU A 19 0.58 -14.94 -43.52
N ALA A 20 1.32 -14.06 -44.18
CA ALA A 20 2.15 -13.06 -43.50
C ALA A 20 1.29 -12.11 -42.63
N VAL A 21 0.18 -11.60 -43.17
CA VAL A 21 -0.74 -10.74 -42.42
C VAL A 21 -1.37 -11.50 -41.24
N GLY A 22 -1.75 -12.76 -41.42
CA GLY A 22 -2.28 -13.59 -40.33
C GLY A 22 -1.28 -13.79 -39.20
N VAL A 23 -0.03 -14.12 -39.52
CA VAL A 23 1.04 -14.29 -38.52
C VAL A 23 1.33 -12.97 -37.80
N ILE A 24 1.37 -11.85 -38.53
CA ILE A 24 1.60 -10.52 -37.95
C ILE A 24 0.45 -10.15 -37.00
N ALA A 25 -0.81 -10.35 -37.39
CA ALA A 25 -1.97 -10.04 -36.56
C ALA A 25 -1.98 -10.83 -35.25
N VAL A 26 -1.70 -12.14 -35.31
CA VAL A 26 -1.58 -12.99 -34.12
C VAL A 26 -0.44 -12.53 -33.23
N SER A 27 0.73 -12.21 -33.81
CA SER A 27 1.92 -11.80 -33.07
C SER A 27 1.71 -10.45 -32.35
N ILE A 28 1.07 -9.49 -33.01
CA ILE A 28 0.72 -8.19 -32.40
C ILE A 28 -0.27 -8.38 -31.26
N THR A 29 -1.31 -9.20 -31.46
CA THR A 29 -2.32 -9.47 -30.43
C THR A 29 -1.69 -10.13 -29.19
N ALA A 30 -0.79 -11.10 -29.39
CA ALA A 30 -0.05 -11.72 -28.31
C ALA A 30 0.83 -10.71 -27.56
N MET A 31 1.54 -9.83 -28.27
CA MET A 31 2.35 -8.78 -27.64
C MET A 31 1.52 -7.80 -26.83
N ILE A 32 0.34 -7.37 -27.31
CA ILE A 32 -0.57 -6.50 -26.56
C ILE A 32 -1.03 -7.19 -25.26
N GLY A 33 -1.40 -8.47 -25.34
CA GLY A 33 -1.79 -9.25 -24.15
C GLY A 33 -0.67 -9.37 -23.12
N LEU A 34 0.57 -9.61 -23.57
CA LEU A 34 1.74 -9.65 -22.70
C LEU A 34 2.03 -8.29 -22.06
N LEU A 35 1.93 -7.20 -22.82
CA LEU A 35 2.21 -5.85 -22.32
C LEU A 35 1.18 -5.40 -21.27
N ALA A 36 -0.10 -5.74 -21.48
CA ALA A 36 -1.16 -5.51 -20.50
C ALA A 36 -0.90 -6.31 -19.20
N SER A 37 -0.53 -7.58 -19.32
CA SER A 37 -0.17 -8.44 -18.18
C SER A 37 1.02 -7.88 -17.39
N ILE A 38 2.10 -7.49 -18.09
CA ILE A 38 3.29 -6.89 -17.46
C ILE A 38 2.94 -5.58 -16.76
N THR A 39 2.13 -4.72 -17.38
CA THR A 39 1.74 -3.43 -16.78
C THR A 39 0.93 -3.65 -15.50
N ALA A 40 0.00 -4.61 -15.50
CA ALA A 40 -0.77 -4.98 -14.32
C ALA A 40 0.14 -5.54 -13.21
N SER A 41 1.08 -6.43 -13.56
CA SER A 41 2.07 -6.96 -12.60
C SER A 41 2.97 -5.86 -12.03
N LEU A 42 3.40 -4.90 -12.84
CA LEU A 42 4.24 -3.78 -12.39
C LEU A 42 3.52 -2.88 -11.38
N ASN A 43 2.25 -2.57 -11.60
CA ASN A 43 1.47 -1.77 -10.65
C ASN A 43 1.31 -2.50 -9.31
N ILE A 44 1.03 -3.81 -9.33
CA ILE A 44 0.98 -4.63 -8.11
C ILE A 44 2.35 -4.62 -7.40
N SER A 45 3.44 -4.84 -8.13
CA SER A 45 4.79 -4.83 -7.55
C SER A 45 5.19 -3.46 -6.98
N ARG A 46 4.77 -2.36 -7.61
CA ARG A 46 4.99 -0.99 -7.09
C ARG A 46 4.30 -0.80 -5.74
N HIS A 47 3.03 -1.16 -5.63
CA HIS A 47 2.31 -1.07 -4.36
C HIS A 47 2.90 -1.98 -3.29
N GLN A 48 3.32 -3.20 -3.63
CA GLN A 48 3.97 -4.10 -2.67
C GLN A 48 5.31 -3.55 -2.17
N ASN A 49 6.18 -3.07 -3.05
CA ASN A 49 7.44 -2.45 -2.65
C ASN A 49 7.22 -1.21 -1.78
N LYS A 50 6.20 -0.41 -2.12
CA LYS A 50 5.83 0.75 -1.32
C LYS A 50 5.31 0.35 0.06
N ALA A 51 4.43 -0.64 0.13
CA ALA A 51 3.93 -1.19 1.40
C ALA A 51 5.06 -1.66 2.32
N MET A 52 6.11 -2.31 1.77
CA MET A 52 7.28 -2.71 2.55
C MET A 52 8.09 -1.53 3.11
N THR A 53 8.12 -0.39 2.42
CA THR A 53 8.73 0.83 2.96
C THR A 53 7.85 1.45 4.04
N LEU A 54 6.52 1.45 3.82
CA LEU A 54 5.55 2.01 4.76
C LEU A 54 5.49 1.22 6.06
N ILE A 55 5.55 -0.11 6.03
CA ILE A 55 5.59 -0.92 7.25
C ILE A 55 6.82 -0.57 8.10
N SER A 56 7.99 -0.38 7.48
CA SER A 56 9.19 0.06 8.19
C SER A 56 9.02 1.46 8.82
N ASN A 57 8.37 2.39 8.12
CA ASN A 57 8.03 3.70 8.67
C ASN A 57 7.03 3.61 9.84
N VAL A 58 6.05 2.71 9.74
CA VAL A 58 5.06 2.45 10.78
C VAL A 58 5.72 1.84 12.01
N GLU A 59 6.59 0.83 11.84
CA GLU A 59 7.38 0.24 12.91
C GLU A 59 8.25 1.27 13.60
N THR A 60 8.96 2.11 12.84
CA THR A 60 9.77 3.20 13.37
C THR A 60 8.91 4.18 14.18
N THR A 61 7.75 4.56 13.65
CA THR A 61 6.78 5.42 14.35
C THR A 61 6.33 4.78 15.67
N LEU A 62 5.95 3.50 15.64
CA LEU A 62 5.52 2.78 16.83
C LEU A 62 6.65 2.62 17.85
N GLN A 63 7.89 2.42 17.42
CA GLN A 63 9.06 2.34 18.31
C GLN A 63 9.33 3.69 18.99
N MET A 64 9.21 4.81 18.26
CA MET A 64 9.41 6.15 18.81
C MET A 64 8.32 6.58 19.80
N GLN A 65 7.09 6.11 19.64
CA GLN A 65 6.01 6.43 20.59
C GLN A 65 6.11 5.61 21.88
N SER A 66 5.62 6.17 22.99
CA SER A 66 5.48 5.44 24.25
C SER A 66 4.46 4.30 24.14
N PHE A 67 4.62 3.27 24.97
CA PHE A 67 3.68 2.15 25.02
C PHE A 67 2.25 2.65 25.27
N ASP A 68 2.05 3.55 26.23
CA ASP A 68 0.71 4.05 26.60
C ASP A 68 0.02 4.78 25.45
N LYS A 69 0.78 5.52 24.63
CA LYS A 69 0.23 6.19 23.46
C LYS A 69 -0.18 5.19 22.40
N VAL A 70 0.66 4.21 22.09
CA VAL A 70 0.32 3.13 21.15
C VAL A 70 -0.86 2.31 21.67
N TYR A 71 -0.91 2.05 22.98
CA TYR A 71 -2.02 1.37 23.63
C TYR A 71 -3.35 2.10 23.35
N SER A 72 -3.38 3.42 23.52
CA SER A 72 -4.58 4.23 23.23
C SER A 72 -5.02 4.16 21.76
N TRP A 73 -4.10 3.89 20.83
CA TRP A 73 -4.40 3.76 19.40
C TRP A 73 -5.15 2.47 19.07
N VAL A 74 -4.81 1.38 19.75
CA VAL A 74 -5.34 0.04 19.46
C VAL A 74 -6.30 -0.48 20.52
N GLN A 75 -6.52 0.26 21.61
CA GLN A 75 -7.35 -0.16 22.73
C GLN A 75 -8.71 -0.70 22.30
N ASN A 76 -9.38 -0.01 21.37
CA ASN A 76 -10.67 -0.42 20.85
C ASN A 76 -10.52 -0.84 19.38
N PRO A 77 -10.66 -2.14 19.05
CA PRO A 77 -10.57 -2.61 17.67
C PRO A 77 -11.69 -2.07 16.76
N ALA A 78 -12.80 -1.58 17.33
CA ALA A 78 -13.89 -0.95 16.56
C ALA A 78 -13.64 0.52 16.22
N THR A 79 -12.55 1.12 16.74
CA THR A 79 -12.13 2.48 16.41
C THR A 79 -10.63 2.49 16.15
N PRO A 80 -10.17 1.93 15.02
CA PRO A 80 -8.76 1.78 14.72
C PRO A 80 -8.10 3.14 14.52
N TYR A 81 -6.78 3.16 14.67
CA TYR A 81 -5.97 4.33 14.42
C TYR A 81 -5.59 4.41 12.95
N VAL A 82 -5.70 5.60 12.34
CA VAL A 82 -5.49 5.78 10.91
C VAL A 82 -4.37 6.77 10.68
N MET A 83 -3.43 6.40 9.82
CA MET A 83 -2.35 7.27 9.35
C MET A 83 -2.38 7.33 7.83
N PHE A 84 -2.01 8.48 7.27
CA PHE A 84 -1.86 8.64 5.84
C PHE A 84 -0.40 8.87 5.49
N PHE A 85 0.05 8.23 4.41
CA PHE A 85 1.37 8.40 3.84
C PHE A 85 1.25 8.74 2.36
N TRP A 86 2.13 9.62 1.89
CA TRP A 86 2.21 9.99 0.48
C TRP A 86 3.63 10.45 0.17
N ASP A 87 4.01 10.42 -1.11
CA ASP A 87 5.31 10.91 -1.53
C ASP A 87 5.20 12.34 -2.03
N GLU A 88 6.06 13.23 -1.54
CA GLU A 88 6.16 14.62 -1.99
C GLU A 88 7.53 14.90 -2.60
N TYR A 89 7.55 15.69 -3.68
CA TYR A 89 8.78 16.26 -4.20
C TYR A 89 9.33 17.29 -3.22
N GLN A 90 10.58 17.09 -2.78
CA GLN A 90 11.25 17.99 -1.84
C GLN A 90 11.66 19.33 -2.47
N ASN A 91 11.84 19.37 -3.80
CA ASN A 91 12.22 20.60 -4.50
C ASN A 91 11.45 20.73 -5.82
N PRO A 92 10.24 21.34 -5.81
CA PRO A 92 9.45 21.52 -7.03
C PRO A 92 10.08 22.53 -8.01
N ASP A 93 11.02 23.37 -7.54
CA ASP A 93 11.65 24.44 -8.33
C ASP A 93 12.95 24.00 -9.03
N ASP A 94 13.46 22.80 -8.71
CA ASP A 94 14.65 22.23 -9.34
C ASP A 94 14.25 20.97 -10.15
N PRO A 95 14.07 21.09 -11.47
CA PRO A 95 13.63 19.98 -12.32
C PRO A 95 14.64 18.83 -12.37
N ASP A 96 15.89 19.06 -11.94
CA ASP A 96 16.94 18.04 -11.89
C ASP A 96 17.02 17.33 -10.52
N ASN A 97 16.27 17.80 -9.50
CA ASN A 97 16.21 17.22 -8.16
C ASN A 97 14.80 16.72 -7.82
N SER A 98 14.37 15.67 -8.53
CA SER A 98 13.12 14.95 -8.28
C SER A 98 13.20 14.00 -7.07
N SER A 99 13.75 14.46 -5.94
CA SER A 99 13.83 13.65 -4.72
C SER A 99 12.45 13.56 -4.08
N LEU A 100 11.86 12.37 -4.10
CA LEU A 100 10.64 12.05 -3.36
C LEU A 100 10.98 11.73 -1.92
N ALA A 101 10.24 12.32 -0.98
CA ALA A 101 10.23 11.89 0.41
C ALA A 101 8.84 11.40 0.81
N THR A 102 8.80 10.33 1.58
CA THR A 102 7.55 9.82 2.15
C THR A 102 7.17 10.67 3.35
N MET A 103 6.08 11.41 3.21
CA MET A 103 5.44 12.19 4.26
C MET A 103 4.43 11.35 5.02
N SER A 104 4.16 11.73 6.26
CA SER A 104 3.17 11.09 7.14
C SER A 104 2.28 12.14 7.79
N SER A 105 0.98 11.84 7.91
CA SER A 105 0.02 12.66 8.64
C SER A 105 0.43 12.89 10.11
N GLU A 106 1.15 11.94 10.71
CA GLU A 106 1.68 12.07 12.07
C GLU A 106 2.74 13.17 12.20
N LEU A 107 3.61 13.31 11.18
CA LEU A 107 4.71 14.27 11.20
C LEU A 107 4.23 15.72 10.99
N ILE A 108 3.11 15.88 10.27
CA ILE A 108 2.50 17.19 9.98
C ILE A 108 1.58 17.65 11.12
N GLY A 109 1.33 16.79 12.13
CA GLY A 109 0.53 17.12 13.30
C GLY A 109 -0.99 17.09 13.06
N THR A 110 -1.44 16.49 11.94
CA THR A 110 -2.85 16.25 11.62
C THR A 110 -3.13 14.75 11.57
N PRO A 111 -3.07 14.05 12.72
CA PRO A 111 -3.29 12.61 12.77
C PRO A 111 -4.72 12.27 12.32
N LYS A 112 -4.90 11.12 11.65
CA LYS A 112 -6.18 10.63 11.13
C LYS A 112 -6.83 11.48 10.03
N GLU A 113 -6.25 12.60 9.64
CA GLU A 113 -6.75 13.42 8.55
C GLU A 113 -6.00 13.11 7.23
N PRO A 114 -6.72 13.02 6.10
CA PRO A 114 -6.07 12.89 4.82
C PRO A 114 -5.24 14.15 4.52
N PRO A 115 -4.18 14.04 3.70
CA PRO A 115 -3.36 15.17 3.30
C PRO A 115 -4.20 16.31 2.70
N SER A 116 -3.89 17.55 3.09
CA SER A 116 -4.57 18.73 2.56
C SER A 116 -4.32 18.90 1.05
N GLY A 117 -5.18 19.63 0.35
CA GLY A 117 -5.00 19.91 -1.07
C GLY A 117 -3.66 20.58 -1.42
N ARG A 118 -3.05 21.31 -0.47
CA ARG A 118 -1.71 21.88 -0.61
C ARG A 118 -0.62 20.80 -0.61
N ASN A 119 -0.68 19.86 0.32
CA ASN A 119 0.24 18.73 0.41
C ASN A 119 0.12 17.84 -0.83
N LEU A 120 -1.12 17.64 -1.30
CA LEU A 120 -1.38 16.90 -2.52
C LEU A 120 -0.86 17.60 -3.77
N ALA A 121 -0.79 18.93 -3.82
CA ALA A 121 -0.28 19.65 -5.01
C ALA A 121 1.12 19.15 -5.42
N ASN A 122 1.96 18.84 -4.44
CA ASN A 122 3.33 18.38 -4.63
C ASN A 122 3.48 16.85 -4.52
N SER A 123 2.37 16.11 -4.35
CA SER A 123 2.42 14.67 -4.14
C SER A 123 2.48 13.90 -5.46
N GLU A 124 3.32 12.86 -5.53
CA GLU A 124 3.38 11.92 -6.64
C GLU A 124 2.66 10.60 -6.30
N GLY A 125 1.87 10.08 -7.24
CA GLY A 125 1.24 8.76 -7.15
C GLY A 125 0.01 8.70 -6.23
N ASP A 126 -0.25 7.48 -5.75
CA ASP A 126 -1.36 7.18 -4.85
C ASP A 126 -1.01 7.50 -3.40
N ILE A 127 -2.06 7.70 -2.60
CA ILE A 127 -1.94 7.95 -1.17
C ILE A 127 -2.15 6.61 -0.46
N TYR A 128 -1.42 6.38 0.61
CA TYR A 128 -1.50 5.15 1.36
C TYR A 128 -2.15 5.40 2.71
N ARG A 129 -3.32 4.80 2.91
CA ARG A 129 -3.98 4.81 4.21
C ARG A 129 -3.56 3.58 4.98
N VAL A 130 -2.99 3.79 6.16
CA VAL A 130 -2.53 2.75 7.06
C VAL A 130 -3.48 2.71 8.24
N VAL A 131 -4.16 1.58 8.41
CA VAL A 131 -5.08 1.32 9.52
C VAL A 131 -4.37 0.42 10.52
N ILE A 132 -4.24 0.92 11.75
CA ILE A 132 -3.62 0.24 12.87
C ILE A 132 -4.71 -0.16 13.85
N SER A 133 -4.83 -1.45 14.11
CA SER A 133 -5.85 -2.01 15.00
C SER A 133 -5.27 -3.09 15.90
N LEU A 134 -6.04 -3.52 16.90
CA LEU A 134 -5.64 -4.62 17.77
C LEU A 134 -5.67 -5.94 17.02
N TYR A 135 -4.56 -6.68 17.04
CA TYR A 135 -4.57 -8.07 16.57
C TYR A 135 -5.13 -8.98 17.67
N GLN A 136 -6.46 -9.10 17.70
CA GLN A 136 -7.19 -9.86 18.73
C GLN A 136 -6.78 -11.33 18.80
N GLY A 137 -6.40 -11.94 17.67
CA GLY A 137 -5.94 -13.32 17.60
C GLY A 137 -4.68 -13.56 18.44
N GLY A 138 -3.81 -12.56 18.57
CA GLY A 138 -2.58 -12.64 19.37
C GLY A 138 -2.82 -12.60 20.88
N LEU A 139 -4.02 -12.22 21.33
CA LEU A 139 -4.38 -12.14 22.74
C LEU A 139 -5.36 -13.23 23.18
N LYS A 140 -5.97 -13.95 22.24
CA LYS A 140 -7.02 -14.91 22.56
C LYS A 140 -6.51 -15.99 23.51
N GLY A 141 -7.21 -16.19 24.63
CA GLY A 141 -6.81 -17.14 25.66
C GLY A 141 -5.72 -16.64 26.62
N GLN A 142 -5.20 -15.43 26.44
CA GLN A 142 -4.29 -14.79 27.39
C GLN A 142 -5.06 -14.02 28.46
N ARG A 143 -4.50 -13.91 29.66
CA ARG A 143 -5.00 -12.99 30.68
C ARG A 143 -4.44 -11.60 30.39
N ILE A 144 -5.31 -10.62 30.19
CA ILE A 144 -4.91 -9.25 29.83
C ILE A 144 -5.12 -8.23 30.95
N GLU A 145 -5.88 -8.56 32.01
CA GLU A 145 -6.10 -7.71 33.18
C GLU A 145 -5.50 -8.34 34.44
N ALA A 146 -4.97 -7.50 35.34
CA ALA A 146 -4.35 -7.96 36.59
C ALA A 146 -5.37 -8.57 37.55
N ASP A 147 -6.52 -7.92 37.66
CA ASP A 147 -7.57 -8.26 38.64
C ASP A 147 -8.60 -9.26 38.10
N SER A 148 -8.50 -9.63 36.82
CA SER A 148 -9.42 -10.57 36.18
C SER A 148 -8.82 -11.98 36.13
N THR A 149 -9.65 -12.99 36.39
CA THR A 149 -9.31 -14.40 36.13
C THR A 149 -9.73 -14.84 34.73
N MET A 150 -10.42 -13.99 33.99
CA MET A 150 -10.89 -14.28 32.65
C MET A 150 -9.77 -14.13 31.63
N THR A 151 -9.78 -15.01 30.63
CA THR A 151 -8.93 -14.87 29.45
C THR A 151 -9.63 -14.03 28.40
N TYR A 152 -8.84 -13.36 27.58
CA TYR A 152 -9.35 -12.50 26.52
C TYR A 152 -10.07 -13.34 25.45
N ALA A 153 -11.34 -12.99 25.23
CA ALA A 153 -12.21 -13.63 24.25
C ALA A 153 -12.47 -12.77 23.00
N GLY A 154 -11.97 -11.53 22.98
CA GLY A 154 -12.24 -10.52 21.95
C GLY A 154 -12.80 -9.23 22.56
N GLY A 155 -12.73 -8.13 21.80
CA GLY A 155 -13.26 -6.83 22.19
C GLY A 155 -12.20 -5.78 22.50
N SER A 156 -12.58 -4.78 23.29
CA SER A 156 -11.64 -3.73 23.70
C SER A 156 -10.71 -4.20 24.80
N LEU A 157 -9.52 -3.62 24.83
CA LEU A 157 -8.57 -3.74 25.94
C LEU A 157 -9.03 -2.93 27.16
N PRO A 158 -8.41 -3.18 28.33
CA PRO A 158 -8.71 -2.46 29.56
C PRO A 158 -8.65 -0.94 29.38
N GLY A 159 -9.49 -0.21 30.13
CA GLY A 159 -9.62 1.25 30.06
C GLY A 159 -8.28 2.00 30.18
N ALA A 160 -7.41 1.50 31.05
CA ALA A 160 -6.15 2.11 31.40
C ALA A 160 -4.97 1.16 31.07
N PRO A 161 -3.86 1.66 30.49
CA PRO A 161 -2.69 0.84 30.18
C PRO A 161 -2.12 0.11 31.40
N GLU A 162 -2.25 0.66 32.61
CA GLU A 162 -1.71 0.09 33.84
C GLU A 162 -2.43 -1.21 34.25
N LEU A 163 -3.71 -1.35 33.87
CA LEU A 163 -4.49 -2.56 34.10
C LEU A 163 -4.08 -3.69 33.15
N TYR A 164 -3.43 -3.34 32.03
CA TYR A 164 -2.93 -4.29 31.06
C TYR A 164 -1.65 -4.99 31.54
N VAL A 165 -1.69 -6.32 31.62
CA VAL A 165 -0.62 -7.11 32.26
C VAL A 165 0.45 -7.66 31.34
N LEU A 166 0.20 -7.72 30.03
CA LEU A 166 1.17 -8.29 29.10
C LEU A 166 2.28 -7.27 28.80
N SER A 167 3.49 -7.77 28.57
CA SER A 167 4.66 -6.96 28.21
C SER A 167 4.69 -6.53 26.75
N TYR A 168 3.67 -6.90 25.97
CA TYR A 168 3.57 -6.61 24.57
C TYR A 168 2.11 -6.37 24.19
N ILE A 169 1.89 -5.63 23.11
CA ILE A 169 0.59 -5.49 22.48
C ILE A 169 0.71 -5.88 21.00
N PRO A 170 -0.08 -6.88 20.53
CA PRO A 170 -0.07 -7.30 19.15
C PRO A 170 -0.96 -6.37 18.32
N ILE A 171 -0.41 -5.85 17.24
CA ILE A 171 -0.98 -4.81 16.41
C ILE A 171 -1.13 -5.36 15.00
N LYS A 172 -2.31 -5.18 14.42
CA LYS A 172 -2.57 -5.45 13.00
C LYS A 172 -2.42 -4.15 12.23
N VAL A 173 -1.64 -4.17 11.15
CA VAL A 173 -1.43 -3.06 10.24
C VAL A 173 -1.97 -3.45 8.87
N ASP A 174 -2.99 -2.74 8.42
CA ASP A 174 -3.55 -2.88 7.07
C ASP A 174 -3.20 -1.64 6.24
N ILE A 175 -2.66 -1.84 5.05
CA ILE A 175 -2.27 -0.76 4.14
C ILE A 175 -3.18 -0.80 2.92
N TYR A 176 -3.78 0.35 2.63
CA TYR A 176 -4.69 0.56 1.51
C TYR A 176 -4.10 1.58 0.53
N ALA A 177 -4.17 1.29 -0.77
CA ALA A 177 -3.86 2.26 -1.80
C ALA A 177 -5.12 3.06 -2.15
N GLU A 178 -5.07 4.36 -1.90
CA GLU A 178 -6.16 5.31 -2.10
C GLU A 178 -5.83 6.19 -3.33
N PRO A 179 -6.69 6.20 -4.36
CA PRO A 179 -6.53 7.13 -5.47
C PRO A 179 -6.55 8.56 -4.96
N ARG A 180 -5.67 9.41 -5.50
CA ARG A 180 -5.56 10.83 -5.09
C ARG A 180 -6.89 11.61 -5.15
N ASN A 181 -7.78 11.24 -6.06
CA ASN A 181 -9.08 11.90 -6.26
C ASN A 181 -10.21 11.32 -5.38
N ASP A 182 -9.97 10.20 -4.68
CA ASP A 182 -10.99 9.50 -3.91
C ASP A 182 -10.37 8.86 -2.66
N ILE A 183 -10.03 9.72 -1.69
CA ILE A 183 -9.34 9.33 -0.47
C ILE A 183 -10.38 8.94 0.57
N THR A 184 -10.35 7.68 1.00
CA THR A 184 -11.20 7.21 2.09
C THR A 184 -10.79 7.89 3.40
N ARG A 185 -11.79 8.42 4.13
CA ARG A 185 -11.59 8.97 5.48
C ARG A 185 -11.81 7.88 6.53
N ASP A 186 -11.15 8.03 7.68
CA ASP A 186 -11.28 7.12 8.82
C ASP A 186 -10.99 5.65 8.42
N GLU A 187 -11.71 4.70 9.02
CA GLU A 187 -11.54 3.26 8.79
C GLU A 187 -12.09 2.75 7.45
N GLY A 188 -12.92 3.53 6.76
CA GLY A 188 -13.52 3.15 5.48
C GLY A 188 -14.58 2.05 5.58
N SER A 189 -15.35 1.86 4.51
CA SER A 189 -16.29 0.73 4.44
C SER A 189 -15.55 -0.57 4.13
N LYS A 190 -16.15 -1.70 4.52
CA LYS A 190 -15.56 -3.02 4.29
C LYS A 190 -15.34 -3.29 2.80
N GLU A 191 -16.29 -2.90 1.96
CA GLU A 191 -16.23 -3.11 0.51
C GLU A 191 -15.08 -2.33 -0.14
N ILE A 192 -14.87 -1.07 0.29
CA ILE A 192 -13.77 -0.24 -0.20
C ILE A 192 -12.43 -0.82 0.26
N ASN A 193 -12.35 -1.23 1.53
CA ASN A 193 -11.15 -1.80 2.10
C ASN A 193 -10.74 -3.11 1.40
N GLU A 194 -11.68 -3.99 1.09
CA GLU A 194 -11.40 -5.24 0.36
C GLU A 194 -10.83 -5.00 -1.04
N GLN A 195 -11.25 -3.91 -1.71
CA GLN A 195 -10.76 -3.55 -3.04
C GLN A 195 -9.40 -2.85 -3.03
N ARG A 196 -9.11 -2.10 -1.95
CA ARG A 196 -7.92 -1.23 -1.86
C ARG A 196 -6.79 -1.81 -1.01
N LEU A 197 -7.02 -2.93 -0.32
CA LEU A 197 -6.02 -3.59 0.50
C LEU A 197 -4.86 -4.07 -0.37
N ILE A 198 -3.66 -3.55 -0.10
CA ILE A 198 -2.44 -3.96 -0.80
C ILE A 198 -1.52 -4.81 0.07
N TYR A 199 -1.59 -4.64 1.39
CA TYR A 199 -0.72 -5.33 2.34
C TYR A 199 -1.36 -5.39 3.73
N SER A 200 -1.11 -6.47 4.46
CA SER A 200 -1.58 -6.67 5.83
C SER A 200 -0.51 -7.44 6.60
N ASP A 201 -0.15 -6.97 7.79
CA ASP A 201 0.82 -7.65 8.65
C ASP A 201 0.50 -7.44 10.14
N ASN A 202 1.09 -8.29 10.98
CA ASN A 202 0.96 -8.22 12.43
C ASN A 202 2.33 -7.93 13.06
N ILE A 203 2.40 -6.84 13.80
CA ILE A 203 3.60 -6.40 14.51
C ILE A 203 3.36 -6.39 16.02
N MET A 204 4.42 -6.36 16.80
CA MET A 204 4.34 -6.32 18.26
C MET A 204 5.00 -5.07 18.79
N LYS A 205 4.28 -4.29 19.60
CA LYS A 205 4.88 -3.22 20.40
C LYS A 205 5.17 -3.76 21.79
N LEU A 206 6.43 -3.74 22.19
CA LEU A 206 6.86 -4.07 23.54
C LEU A 206 6.62 -2.87 24.47
N ARG A 207 6.34 -3.18 25.74
CA ARG A 207 6.25 -2.20 26.82
C ARG A 207 7.61 -1.61 27.17
#